data_AF-A0A8T5E9Z5-F1
#
_entry.id   AF-A0A8T5E9Z5-F1
#
_cell.length_a   1.000
_cell.length_b   1.000
_cell.length_c   1.000
_cell.angle_alpha   90.00
_cell.angle_beta   90.00
_cell.angle_gamma   90.00
#
_symmetry.space_group_name_H-M   'P 1'
#
loop_
_entity.id
_entity.type
_entity.pdbx_description
1 polymer ?
#
loop_
_entity_poly.entity_id
_entity_poly.type
_entity_poly.pdbx_seq_one_letter_code
_entity_poly.pdbx_strand_id
1 'polypeptide(L)'
;IKYTISGGTVEDIEVESENFGLLVKINSLQDGKIILELPRESIDAEKQNGEDEKFIILINDVQTEYEEVQSGSTVRTIGINFEKGDSKIQVIGTYVIPEFGTIVMIILTIGILASILLTKNKFQIKI
;
A
#
# COMPACT_ATOMS: atom_id res chain seq x y z
N ILE A 1 5.10 4.21 1.40
CA ILE A 1 4.76 4.60 -0.01
C ILE A 1 5.38 5.96 -0.36
N LYS A 2 5.98 6.12 -1.55
CA LYS A 2 6.54 7.41 -2.02
C LYS A 2 5.58 8.12 -2.98
N TYR A 3 5.60 9.45 -2.97
CA TYR A 3 4.74 10.25 -3.84
C TYR A 3 5.37 11.58 -4.24
N THR A 4 4.86 12.15 -5.33
CA THR A 4 5.09 13.54 -5.76
C THR A 4 3.75 14.16 -6.11
N ILE A 5 3.48 15.39 -5.65
CA ILE A 5 2.21 16.09 -5.90
C ILE A 5 2.47 17.51 -6.40
N SER A 6 1.67 17.94 -7.36
CA SER A 6 1.54 19.33 -7.81
C SER A 6 0.08 19.75 -7.74
N GLY A 7 -0.19 21.04 -7.48
CA GLY A 7 -1.56 21.56 -7.39
C GLY A 7 -2.26 21.39 -6.03
N GLY A 8 -1.62 20.69 -5.10
CA GLY A 8 -2.13 20.49 -3.75
C GLY A 8 -1.08 19.90 -2.81
N THR A 9 -1.53 19.46 -1.65
CA THR A 9 -0.71 18.78 -0.64
C THR A 9 -1.37 17.47 -0.22
N VAL A 10 -0.57 16.45 0.10
CA VAL A 10 -1.06 15.23 0.75
C VAL A 10 -1.15 15.49 2.24
N GLU A 11 -2.33 15.24 2.83
CA GLU A 11 -2.57 15.34 4.26
C GLU A 11 -2.26 14.02 4.97
N ASP A 12 -2.67 12.91 4.36
CA ASP A 12 -2.51 11.59 4.95
C ASP A 12 -2.56 10.49 3.89
N ILE A 13 -1.99 9.33 4.21
CA ILE A 13 -2.03 8.12 3.40
C ILE A 13 -2.35 6.94 4.32
N GLU A 14 -3.55 6.38 4.14
CA GLU A 14 -4.07 5.27 4.94
C GLU A 14 -4.27 4.03 4.08
N VAL A 15 -4.00 2.85 4.65
CA VAL A 15 -4.28 1.57 4.01
C VAL A 15 -5.69 1.12 4.40
N GLU A 16 -6.56 0.92 3.41
CA GLU A 16 -7.91 0.40 3.56
C GLU A 16 -7.95 -1.09 3.22
N SER A 17 -7.51 -1.93 4.15
CA SER A 17 -7.45 -3.39 3.95
C SER A 17 -8.79 -4.02 3.59
N GLU A 18 -9.90 -3.48 4.11
CA GLU A 18 -11.26 -3.96 3.81
C GLU A 18 -11.66 -3.75 2.35
N ASN A 19 -11.08 -2.73 1.70
CA ASN A 19 -11.36 -2.36 0.30
C ASN A 19 -10.20 -2.72 -0.63
N PHE A 20 -9.18 -3.46 -0.15
CA PHE A 20 -7.95 -3.75 -0.88
C PHE A 20 -7.29 -2.50 -1.48
N GLY A 21 -7.39 -1.38 -0.76
CA GLY A 21 -7.06 -0.07 -1.30
C GLY A 21 -6.16 0.78 -0.42
N LEU A 22 -5.70 1.87 -1.01
CA LEU A 22 -4.95 2.94 -0.39
C LEU A 22 -5.74 4.24 -0.50
N LEU A 23 -6.06 4.85 0.63
CA LEU A 23 -6.72 6.15 0.71
C LEU A 23 -5.67 7.24 0.88
N VAL A 24 -5.59 8.14 -0.10
CA VAL A 24 -4.75 9.33 -0.06
C VAL A 24 -5.64 10.54 0.17
N LYS A 25 -5.55 11.14 1.35
CA LYS A 25 -6.24 12.40 1.69
C LYS A 25 -5.40 13.56 1.17
N ILE A 26 -6.02 14.43 0.38
CA ILE A 26 -5.36 15.57 -0.25
C ILE A 26 -6.10 16.87 0.04
N ASN A 27 -5.36 17.96 -0.03
CA ASN A 27 -5.90 19.31 -0.09
C ASN A 27 -5.52 19.94 -1.44
N SER A 28 -6.47 19.97 -2.37
CA SER A 28 -6.29 20.48 -3.73
C SER A 28 -6.66 21.97 -3.82
N LEU A 29 -5.64 22.82 -3.80
CA LEU A 29 -5.81 24.27 -3.90
C LEU A 29 -6.07 24.72 -5.35
N GLN A 30 -5.61 23.92 -6.31
CA GLN A 30 -5.77 24.10 -7.75
C GLN A 30 -5.74 22.73 -8.44
N ASP A 31 -6.05 22.70 -9.73
CA ASP A 31 -5.93 21.48 -10.54
C ASP A 31 -4.48 21.00 -10.55
N GLY A 32 -4.30 19.69 -10.50
CA GLY A 32 -3.01 19.12 -10.18
C GLY A 32 -2.86 17.66 -10.60
N LYS A 33 -1.70 17.12 -10.27
CA LYS A 33 -1.36 15.72 -10.50
C LYS A 33 -0.61 15.16 -9.30
N ILE A 34 -0.99 13.96 -8.89
CA ILE A 34 -0.23 13.15 -7.97
C ILE A 34 0.41 11.97 -8.72
N ILE A 35 1.67 11.70 -8.41
CA ILE A 35 2.40 10.51 -8.87
C ILE A 35 2.68 9.66 -7.64
N LEU A 36 2.21 8.42 -7.67
CA LEU A 36 2.36 7.45 -6.60
C LEU A 36 3.29 6.33 -7.05
N GLU A 37 4.32 6.05 -6.27
CA GLU A 37 5.14 4.84 -6.43
C GLU A 37 4.57 3.76 -5.51
N LEU A 38 3.97 2.75 -6.12
CA LEU A 38 3.28 1.63 -5.47
C LEU A 38 4.18 0.39 -5.49
N PRO A 39 4.81 0.02 -4.37
CA PRO A 39 5.53 -1.24 -4.27
C PRO A 39 4.54 -2.39 -4.38
N ARG A 40 4.80 -3.34 -5.28
CA ARG A 40 3.93 -4.51 -5.46
C ARG A 40 3.82 -5.36 -4.20
N GLU A 41 4.85 -5.35 -3.35
CA GLU A 41 4.83 -6.00 -2.03
C GLU A 41 3.82 -5.38 -1.04
N SER A 42 3.40 -4.13 -1.27
CA SER A 42 2.43 -3.41 -0.45
C SER A 42 1.05 -3.36 -1.09
N ILE A 43 0.98 -3.12 -2.40
CA ILE A 43 -0.29 -3.03 -3.12
C ILE A 43 -0.06 -3.40 -4.59
N ASP A 44 -0.92 -4.26 -5.12
CA ASP A 44 -0.93 -4.56 -6.55
C ASP A 44 -2.32 -4.95 -7.04
N ALA A 45 -2.47 -4.92 -8.36
CA ALA A 45 -3.61 -5.44 -9.09
C ALA A 45 -3.12 -6.55 -10.02
N GLU A 46 -3.45 -7.80 -9.70
CA GLU A 46 -2.96 -8.99 -10.37
C GLU A 46 -4.09 -10.02 -10.54
N LYS A 47 -4.21 -10.58 -11.75
CA LYS A 47 -5.16 -11.65 -12.05
C LYS A 47 -4.73 -12.97 -11.40
N GLN A 48 -5.64 -13.94 -11.34
CA GLN A 48 -5.34 -15.27 -10.79
C GLN A 48 -4.20 -16.03 -11.52
N ASN A 49 -3.88 -15.66 -12.77
CA ASN A 49 -2.79 -16.26 -13.55
C ASN A 49 -1.44 -15.53 -13.35
N GLY A 50 -1.41 -14.50 -12.51
CA GLY A 50 -0.23 -13.72 -12.19
C GLY A 50 0.12 -12.60 -13.17
N GLU A 51 -0.80 -12.27 -14.08
CA GLU A 51 -0.65 -11.13 -14.98
C GLU A 51 -1.18 -9.85 -14.35
N ASP A 52 -0.53 -8.73 -14.69
CA ASP A 52 -0.96 -7.39 -14.28
C ASP A 52 -2.43 -7.12 -14.66
N GLU A 53 -3.15 -6.61 -13.68
CA GLU A 53 -4.47 -6.01 -13.82
C GLU A 53 -4.38 -4.50 -13.59
N LYS A 54 -5.44 -3.78 -13.96
CA LYS A 54 -5.53 -2.34 -13.75
C LYS A 54 -6.00 -2.04 -12.33
N PHE A 55 -5.44 -1.00 -11.73
CA PHE A 55 -5.99 -0.44 -10.51
C PHE A 55 -7.34 0.23 -10.80
N ILE A 56 -8.21 0.30 -9.80
CA ILE A 56 -9.40 1.13 -9.83
C ILE A 56 -9.08 2.39 -9.04
N ILE A 57 -9.21 3.56 -9.66
CA ILE A 57 -8.93 4.84 -9.03
C ILE A 57 -10.23 5.60 -8.83
N LEU A 58 -10.49 6.03 -7.59
CA LEU A 58 -11.64 6.86 -7.26
C LEU A 58 -11.15 8.22 -6.75
N ILE A 59 -11.75 9.30 -7.24
CA ILE A 59 -11.60 10.64 -6.68
C ILE A 59 -12.95 11.03 -6.10
N ASN A 60 -13.00 11.34 -4.81
CA ASN A 60 -14.26 11.65 -4.13
C ASN A 60 -15.39 10.61 -4.40
N ASP A 61 -15.05 9.31 -4.36
CA ASP A 61 -15.93 8.17 -4.68
C ASP A 61 -16.36 8.02 -6.16
N VAL A 62 -15.82 8.85 -7.06
CA VAL A 62 -16.10 8.77 -8.50
C VAL A 62 -14.92 8.13 -9.22
N GLN A 63 -15.17 7.08 -9.99
CA GLN A 63 -14.13 6.40 -10.75
C GLN A 63 -13.54 7.31 -11.82
N THR A 64 -12.21 7.34 -11.89
CA THR A 64 -11.44 8.12 -12.87
C THR A 64 -10.38 7.25 -13.54
N GLU A 65 -9.83 7.77 -14.64
CA GLU A 65 -8.67 7.17 -15.31
C GLU A 65 -7.36 7.63 -14.68
N TYR A 66 -6.32 6.81 -14.85
CA TYR A 66 -4.96 7.12 -14.42
C TYR A 66 -3.97 6.79 -15.54
N GLU A 67 -2.81 7.41 -15.45
CA GLU A 67 -1.68 7.14 -16.33
C GLU A 67 -0.71 6.18 -15.64
N GLU A 68 -0.36 5.08 -16.28
CA GLU A 68 0.71 4.19 -15.81
C GLU A 68 2.05 4.73 -16.33
N VAL A 69 2.80 5.38 -15.44
CA VAL A 69 4.10 6.02 -15.77
C VAL A 69 5.19 4.97 -15.92
N GLN A 70 5.16 3.93 -15.08
CA GLN A 70 6.10 2.82 -15.13
C GLN A 70 5.46 1.55 -14.55
N SER A 71 5.57 0.43 -15.25
CA SER A 71 5.30 -0.90 -14.68
C SER A 71 6.61 -1.68 -14.58
N GLY A 72 7.14 -1.78 -13.36
CA GLY A 72 8.28 -2.63 -13.04
C GLY A 72 7.84 -3.92 -12.35
N SER A 73 8.76 -4.88 -12.25
CA SER A 73 8.51 -6.15 -11.52
C SER A 73 8.40 -5.99 -10.01
N THR A 74 8.82 -4.85 -9.44
CA THR A 74 8.82 -4.59 -7.99
C THR A 74 7.97 -3.38 -7.62
N VAL A 75 7.87 -2.38 -8.49
CA VAL A 75 7.16 -1.12 -8.25
C VAL A 75 6.37 -0.75 -9.49
N ARG A 76 5.14 -0.29 -9.29
CA ARG A 76 4.31 0.36 -10.30
C ARG A 76 4.16 1.83 -9.96
N THR A 77 4.36 2.70 -10.94
CA THR A 77 4.22 4.14 -10.76
C THR A 77 3.02 4.63 -11.54
N ILE A 78 2.05 5.21 -10.85
CA ILE A 78 0.82 5.72 -11.45
C ILE A 78 0.70 7.23 -11.24
N GLY A 79 0.15 7.92 -12.23
CA GLY A 79 -0.15 9.34 -12.21
C GLY A 79 -1.65 9.59 -12.28
N ILE A 80 -2.17 10.37 -11.35
CA ILE A 80 -3.61 10.66 -11.22
C ILE A 80 -3.78 12.18 -11.25
N ASN A 81 -4.57 12.68 -12.20
CA ASN A 81 -4.94 14.09 -12.25
C ASN A 81 -6.13 14.32 -11.32
N PHE A 82 -6.15 15.45 -10.62
CA PHE A 82 -7.24 15.87 -9.74
C PHE A 82 -7.58 17.34 -10.01
N GLU A 83 -8.81 17.72 -9.68
CA GLU A 83 -9.31 19.08 -9.82
C GLU A 83 -9.27 19.81 -8.48
N LYS A 84 -9.33 21.14 -8.53
CA LYS A 84 -9.49 21.96 -7.35
C LYS A 84 -10.75 21.57 -6.57
N GLY A 85 -10.57 21.29 -5.27
CA GLY A 85 -11.66 20.90 -4.36
C GLY A 85 -11.75 19.40 -4.13
N ASP A 86 -11.01 18.58 -4.86
CA ASP A 86 -10.85 17.17 -4.56
C ASP A 86 -10.15 16.93 -3.22
N SER A 87 -10.69 15.99 -2.44
CA SER A 87 -10.27 15.78 -1.05
C SER A 87 -9.71 14.39 -0.77
N LYS A 88 -10.08 13.40 -1.60
CA LYS A 88 -9.65 12.02 -1.44
C LYS A 88 -9.41 11.35 -2.79
N ILE A 89 -8.35 10.56 -2.82
CA ILE A 89 -8.00 9.66 -3.93
C ILE A 89 -7.88 8.26 -3.34
N GLN A 90 -8.63 7.30 -3.86
CA GLN A 90 -8.53 5.90 -3.49
C GLN A 90 -7.93 5.10 -4.64
N VAL A 91 -6.91 4.30 -4.32
CA VAL A 91 -6.28 3.36 -5.24
C VAL A 91 -6.66 1.96 -4.79
N ILE A 92 -7.46 1.24 -5.58
CA ILE A 92 -7.94 -0.10 -5.25
C ILE A 92 -7.24 -1.11 -6.15
N GLY A 93 -6.61 -2.11 -5.52
CA GLY A 93 -5.99 -3.24 -6.19
C GLY A 93 -6.76 -4.54 -5.96
N THR A 94 -6.06 -5.66 -6.17
CA THR A 94 -6.54 -7.00 -5.83
C THR A 94 -6.12 -7.41 -4.42
N TYR A 95 -5.07 -6.79 -3.89
CA TYR A 95 -4.66 -6.93 -2.51
C TYR A 95 -3.93 -5.67 -2.02
N VAL A 96 -3.99 -5.45 -0.70
CA VAL A 96 -3.18 -4.45 -0.02
C VAL A 96 -2.65 -5.03 1.29
N ILE A 97 -1.37 -4.86 1.51
CA ILE A 97 -0.64 -5.30 2.69
C ILE A 97 -0.23 -4.03 3.44
N PRO A 98 -0.79 -3.76 4.63
CA PRO A 98 -0.32 -2.66 5.45
C PRO A 98 1.17 -2.85 5.76
N GLU A 99 1.91 -1.75 5.87
CA GLU A 99 3.34 -1.75 6.18
C GLU A 99 3.56 -2.23 7.64
N PHE A 100 3.39 -3.52 7.92
CA PHE A 100 3.71 -4.13 9.22
C PHE A 100 5.19 -4.50 9.36
N GLY A 101 6.03 -4.03 8.42
CA GLY A 101 7.35 -4.58 8.12
C GLY A 101 8.22 -4.83 9.35
N THR A 102 8.41 -3.82 10.20
CA THR A 102 9.32 -3.97 11.35
C THR A 102 8.66 -4.63 12.54
N ILE A 103 7.39 -4.29 12.85
CA ILE A 103 6.72 -4.75 14.06
C ILE A 103 6.43 -6.25 13.98
N VAL A 104 5.89 -6.74 12.86
CA VAL A 104 5.61 -8.17 12.68
C VAL A 104 6.90 -8.98 12.65
N MET A 105 7.96 -8.48 11.99
CA MET A 105 9.27 -9.15 12.01
C MET A 105 9.87 -9.23 13.41
N ILE A 106 9.75 -8.17 14.22
CA ILE A 106 10.22 -8.18 15.61
C ILE A 106 9.43 -9.20 16.43
N ILE A 107 8.10 -9.19 16.35
CA ILE A 107 7.24 -10.14 17.08
C ILE A 107 7.54 -11.57 16.66
N LEU A 108 7.68 -11.83 15.36
CA LEU A 108 8.02 -13.14 14.81
C LEU A 108 9.39 -13.61 15.33
N THR A 109 10.40 -12.74 15.28
CA THR A 109 11.75 -13.05 15.75
C THR A 109 11.77 -13.38 17.24
N ILE A 110 11.08 -12.58 18.06
CA ILE A 110 10.95 -12.82 19.51
C ILE A 110 10.24 -14.16 19.76
N GLY A 111 9.16 -14.46 19.03
CA GLY A 111 8.40 -15.70 19.15
C GLY A 111 9.24 -16.94 18.82
N ILE A 112 10.04 -16.89 17.75
CA ILE A 112 10.95 -17.97 17.36
C ILE A 112 12.02 -18.18 18.44
N LEU A 113 12.67 -17.10 18.91
CA LEU A 113 13.70 -17.18 19.95
C LEU A 113 13.14 -17.76 21.27
N ALA A 114 11.96 -17.31 21.70
CA ALA A 114 11.29 -17.83 22.89
C ALA A 114 10.95 -19.33 22.76
N SER A 115 10.45 -19.74 21.59
CA SER A 115 10.12 -21.14 21.30
C SER A 115 11.34 -22.05 21.37
N ILE A 116 12.48 -21.61 20.83
CA ILE A 116 13.75 -22.33 20.89
C ILE A 116 14.22 -22.46 22.34
N LEU A 117 14.20 -21.37 23.11
CA LEU A 117 14.64 -21.36 24.51
C LEU A 117 13.82 -22.33 25.37
N LEU A 118 12.48 -22.29 25.24
CA LEU A 118 11.56 -23.17 25.97
C LEU A 118 11.74 -24.64 25.59
N THR A 119 11.96 -24.92 24.30
CA THR A 119 12.18 -26.29 23.83
C THR A 119 13.50 -26.85 24.35
N LYS A 120 14.58 -26.06 24.36
CA LYS A 120 15.87 -26.47 24.93
C LYS A 120 15.81 -26.74 26.44
N ASN A 121 15.01 -25.98 27.19
CA ASN A 121 14.90 -26.18 28.64
C ASN A 121 14.09 -27.45 29.01
N LYS A 122 13.08 -27.83 28.21
CA LYS A 122 12.33 -29.08 28.44
C LYS A 122 13.19 -30.35 28.31
N PHE A 123 14.25 -30.34 27.52
CA PHE A 123 15.20 -31.47 27.39
C PHE A 123 16.22 -31.56 28.54
N GLN A 124 16.22 -30.62 29.50
CA GLN A 124 17.06 -30.68 30.71
C GLN A 124 16.27 -31.02 31.99
N ILE A 125 14.99 -31.38 31.89
CA ILE A 125 14.27 -31.97 33.02
C ILE A 125 14.77 -33.41 33.16
N LYS A 126 15.86 -33.59 33.91
CA LYS A 126 16.30 -34.90 34.41
C LYS A 126 15.22 -35.44 35.35
N ILE A 127 14.63 -36.59 34.99
CA ILE A 127 14.00 -37.52 35.95
C ILE A 127 15.11 -38.20 36.74
#